data_AF-A0A538NDU0-F1
#
_entry.id   AF-A0A538NDU0-F1
#
_cell.length_a   1.000
_cell.length_b   1.000
_cell.length_c   1.000
_cell.angle_alpha   90.00
_cell.angle_beta   90.00
_cell.angle_gamma   90.00
#
_symmetry.space_group_name_H-M   'P 1'
#
loop_
_entity.id
_entity.type
_entity.pdbx_description
1 polymer ?
#
loop_
_entity_poly.entity_id
_entity_poly.type
_entity_poly.pdbx_seq_one_letter_code
_entity_poly.pdbx_strand_id
1 'polypeptide(L)'
;MKKILITLFQLTVTIAVLYWVYHDPARRAQMAAAIRDAQYRWVVIAILAYFVVEIAAAFRWHVLLKVQGIHLSFLRLSGLFLIGMFYNQFLPGGTGGDIIKSYYLLKETPDKKAGALLAVVFDRFIGLVALVAITGTLI
;
A
#
# COMPACT_ATOMS: atom_id res chain seq x y z
N MET A 1 -3.16 -19.06 -17.62
CA MET A 1 -1.87 -19.01 -18.36
C MET A 1 -1.31 -17.59 -18.48
N LYS A 2 -2.03 -16.58 -18.99
CA LYS A 2 -1.54 -15.18 -19.08
C LYS A 2 -1.04 -14.56 -17.75
N LYS A 3 -1.77 -14.76 -16.64
CA LYS A 3 -1.35 -14.25 -15.30
C LYS A 3 -0.04 -14.88 -14.83
N ILE A 4 0.14 -16.18 -15.02
CA ILE A 4 1.37 -16.91 -14.66
C ILE A 4 2.55 -16.42 -15.49
N LEU A 5 2.34 -16.13 -16.78
CA LEU A 5 3.35 -15.60 -17.68
C LEU A 5 3.83 -14.20 -17.23
N ILE A 6 2.91 -13.34 -16.79
CA ILE A 6 3.23 -12.02 -16.24
C ILE A 6 3.98 -12.15 -14.91
N THR A 7 3.55 -13.03 -14.01
CA THR A 7 4.24 -13.26 -12.73
C THR A 7 5.65 -13.82 -12.94
N LEU A 8 5.82 -14.77 -13.87
CA LEU A 8 7.13 -15.31 -14.25
C LEU A 8 8.03 -14.20 -14.82
N PHE A 9 7.51 -13.35 -15.70
CA PHE A 9 8.27 -12.22 -16.23
C PHE A 9 8.68 -11.25 -15.11
N GLN A 10 7.75 -10.87 -14.22
CA GLN A 10 8.05 -10.00 -13.08
C GLN A 10 9.13 -10.61 -12.16
N LEU A 11 9.04 -11.91 -11.87
CA LEU A 11 10.04 -12.63 -11.10
C LEU A 11 11.40 -12.61 -11.80
N THR A 12 11.46 -12.92 -13.09
CA THR A 12 12.71 -12.89 -13.87
C THR A 12 13.33 -11.50 -13.87
N VAL A 13 12.54 -10.44 -14.10
CA VAL A 13 13.03 -9.06 -14.05
C VAL A 13 13.53 -8.72 -12.65
N THR A 14 12.79 -9.07 -11.60
CA THR A 14 13.19 -8.82 -10.21
C THR A 14 14.51 -9.52 -9.88
N ILE A 15 14.64 -10.79 -10.23
CA ILE A 15 15.87 -11.58 -10.00
C ILE A 15 17.03 -11.02 -10.83
N ALA A 16 16.81 -10.65 -12.09
CA ALA A 16 17.85 -10.07 -12.94
C ALA A 16 18.37 -8.74 -12.38
N VAL A 17 17.48 -7.86 -11.91
CA VAL A 17 17.85 -6.59 -11.26
C VAL A 17 18.59 -6.85 -9.96
N LEU A 18 18.09 -7.75 -9.10
CA LEU A 18 18.79 -8.12 -7.87
C LEU A 18 20.17 -8.70 -8.17
N TYR A 19 20.28 -9.61 -9.13
CA TYR A 19 21.57 -10.15 -9.55
C TYR A 19 22.50 -9.03 -10.04
N TRP A 20 22.02 -8.14 -10.89
CA TRP A 20 22.81 -7.02 -11.40
C TRP A 20 23.27 -6.06 -10.29
N VAL A 21 22.40 -5.73 -9.34
CA VAL A 21 22.73 -4.86 -8.20
C VAL A 21 23.74 -5.53 -7.26
N TYR A 22 23.56 -6.82 -6.98
CA TYR A 22 24.42 -7.55 -6.05
C TYR A 22 25.64 -8.19 -6.71
N HIS A 23 25.82 -8.14 -8.03
CA HIS A 23 27.01 -8.73 -8.65
C HIS A 23 28.29 -8.00 -8.22
N ASP A 24 28.19 -6.71 -7.94
CA ASP A 24 29.32 -5.85 -7.56
C ASP A 24 29.68 -6.00 -6.06
N PRO A 25 30.88 -6.51 -5.72
CA PRO A 25 31.33 -6.66 -4.33
C PRO A 25 31.38 -5.33 -3.57
N ALA A 26 31.66 -4.22 -4.26
CA ALA A 26 31.74 -2.91 -3.64
C ALA A 26 30.37 -2.44 -3.14
N ARG A 27 29.29 -2.70 -3.91
CA ARG A 27 27.91 -2.37 -3.51
C ARG A 27 27.46 -3.17 -2.28
N ARG A 28 27.85 -4.46 -2.20
CA ARG A 28 27.57 -5.29 -1.03
C ARG A 28 28.25 -4.75 0.22
N ALA A 29 29.52 -4.36 0.11
CA ALA A 29 30.27 -3.76 1.22
C ALA A 29 29.65 -2.43 1.66
N GLN A 30 29.25 -1.57 0.72
CA GLN A 30 28.56 -0.31 1.01
C GLN A 30 27.22 -0.52 1.71
N MET A 31 26.40 -1.49 1.31
CA MET A 31 25.16 -1.83 2.01
C MET A 31 25.40 -2.33 3.44
N ALA A 32 26.41 -3.17 3.64
CA ALA A 32 26.76 -3.66 4.97
C ALA A 32 27.24 -2.52 5.89
N ALA A 33 28.04 -1.59 5.34
CA ALA A 33 28.46 -0.38 6.06
C ALA A 33 27.26 0.53 6.37
N ALA A 34 26.37 0.78 5.40
CA ALA A 34 25.19 1.61 5.60
C ALA A 34 24.23 1.08 6.67
N ILE A 35 24.07 -0.24 6.77
CA ILE A 35 23.26 -0.86 7.84
C ILE A 35 23.96 -0.75 9.20
N ARG A 36 25.29 -0.89 9.24
CA ARG A 36 26.07 -0.80 10.48
C ARG A 36 26.15 0.64 11.01
N ASP A 37 26.29 1.62 10.12
CA ASP A 37 26.35 3.04 10.45
C ASP A 37 24.95 3.69 10.49
N ALA A 38 23.89 2.90 10.28
CA ALA A 38 22.52 3.38 10.35
C ALA A 38 22.23 3.95 11.73
N GLN A 39 21.93 5.24 11.78
CA GLN A 39 21.49 5.89 12.99
C GLN A 39 20.06 5.45 13.33
N TYR A 40 19.93 4.55 14.32
CA TYR A 40 18.64 4.00 14.75
C TYR A 40 17.56 5.06 15.08
N ARG A 41 17.97 6.27 15.50
CA ARG A 41 17.05 7.40 15.71
C ARG A 41 16.26 7.75 14.45
N TRP A 42 16.91 7.82 13.29
CA TRP A 42 16.24 8.11 12.02
C TRP A 42 15.35 6.96 11.56
N VAL A 43 15.74 5.72 11.84
CA VAL A 43 14.91 4.54 11.55
C VAL A 43 13.60 4.60 12.34
N VAL A 44 13.66 4.92 13.64
CA VAL A 44 12.46 5.07 14.48
C VAL A 44 11.58 6.22 13.97
N ILE A 45 12.17 7.36 13.62
CA ILE A 45 11.42 8.50 13.05
C ILE A 45 10.74 8.09 11.74
N ALA A 46 11.42 7.36 10.87
CA ALA A 46 10.84 6.89 9.61
C ALA A 46 9.67 5.93 9.85
N ILE A 47 9.78 5.01 10.82
CA ILE A 47 8.68 4.09 11.19
C ILE A 47 7.47 4.88 11.71
N LEU A 48 7.70 5.87 12.59
CA LEU A 48 6.62 6.70 13.12
C LEU A 48 5.96 7.54 12.02
N ALA A 49 6.75 8.16 11.14
CA ALA A 49 6.25 8.91 10.01
C ALA A 49 5.40 8.03 9.08
N TYR A 50 5.87 6.81 8.80
CA TYR A 50 5.11 5.84 8.02
C TYR A 50 3.77 5.49 8.68
N PHE A 51 3.76 5.24 9.99
CA PHE A 51 2.52 5.01 10.74
C PHE A 51 1.53 6.17 10.64
N VAL A 52 2.01 7.41 10.69
CA VAL A 52 1.17 8.61 10.54
C VAL A 52 0.53 8.65 9.16
N VAL A 53 1.29 8.33 8.09
CA VAL A 53 0.77 8.25 6.73
C VAL A 53 -0.35 7.21 6.62
N GLU A 54 -0.15 6.03 7.21
CA GLU A 54 -1.15 4.95 7.16
C GLU A 54 -2.42 5.29 7.95
N ILE A 55 -2.30 5.94 9.11
CA ILE A 55 -3.45 6.43 9.87
C ILE A 55 -4.21 7.50 9.08
N ALA A 56 -3.50 8.42 8.43
CA ALA A 56 -4.12 9.44 7.58
C ALA A 56 -4.88 8.81 6.39
N ALA A 57 -4.32 7.75 5.79
CA ALA A 57 -4.98 7.01 4.71
C ALA A 57 -6.24 6.27 5.21
N ALA A 58 -6.19 5.64 6.39
CA ALA A 58 -7.36 5.02 7.02
C ALA A 58 -8.45 6.05 7.36
N PHE A 59 -8.06 7.23 7.85
CA PHE A 59 -8.99 8.33 8.12
C PHE A 59 -9.66 8.85 6.85
N ARG A 60 -8.89 9.04 5.77
CA ARG A 60 -9.44 9.42 4.46
C ARG A 60 -10.48 8.41 3.98
N TRP A 61 -10.20 7.12 4.10
CA TRP A 61 -11.14 6.07 3.71
C TRP A 61 -12.41 6.07 4.59
N HIS A 62 -12.27 6.33 5.90
CA HIS A 62 -13.42 6.52 6.81
C HIS A 62 -14.32 7.69 6.39
N VAL A 63 -13.74 8.82 5.98
CA VAL A 63 -14.51 9.96 5.46
C VAL A 63 -15.25 9.59 4.18
N LEU A 64 -14.59 8.89 3.25
CA LEU A 64 -15.23 8.45 2.00
C LEU A 64 -16.41 7.52 2.26
N LEU A 65 -16.30 6.61 3.23
CA LEU A 65 -17.39 5.72 3.60
C LEU A 65 -18.56 6.44 4.27
N LYS A 66 -18.28 7.44 5.13
CA LYS A 66 -19.32 8.28 5.72
C LYS A 66 -20.14 9.03 4.66
N VAL A 67 -19.50 9.53 3.61
CA VAL A 67 -20.20 10.20 2.48
C VAL A 67 -21.15 9.23 1.76
N GLN A 68 -20.81 7.94 1.69
CA GLN A 68 -21.69 6.88 1.17
C GLN A 68 -22.74 6.41 2.19
N GLY A 69 -22.82 7.07 3.35
CA GLY A 69 -23.72 6.74 4.45
C GLY A 69 -23.36 5.44 5.17
N ILE A 70 -22.13 4.93 5.01
CA ILE A 70 -21.62 3.76 5.73
C ILE A 70 -20.99 4.25 7.04
N HIS A 71 -21.57 3.84 8.16
CA HIS A 71 -21.12 4.25 9.49
C HIS A 71 -20.51 3.05 10.20
N LEU A 72 -19.19 2.99 10.23
CA LEU A 72 -18.41 2.01 10.99
C LEU A 72 -17.53 2.74 12.00
N SER A 73 -17.13 2.06 13.07
CA SER A 73 -16.19 2.65 14.04
C SER A 73 -14.81 2.79 13.40
N PHE A 74 -14.11 3.89 13.69
CA PHE A 74 -12.77 4.16 13.13
C PHE A 74 -11.78 3.04 13.45
N LEU A 75 -11.86 2.43 14.65
CA LEU A 75 -11.03 1.29 15.03
C LEU A 75 -11.26 0.06 14.15
N ARG A 76 -12.53 -0.27 13.87
CA ARG A 76 -12.86 -1.41 12.98
C ARG A 76 -12.35 -1.14 11.56
N LEU A 77 -12.56 0.08 11.08
CA LEU A 77 -12.13 0.54 9.76
C LEU A 77 -10.61 0.51 9.60
N SER A 78 -9.89 0.99 10.62
CA SER A 78 -8.42 0.92 10.67
C SER A 78 -7.93 -0.53 10.68
N GLY A 79 -8.62 -1.44 11.39
CA GLY A 79 -8.32 -2.88 11.34
C GLY A 79 -8.50 -3.48 9.93
N LEU A 80 -9.60 -3.16 9.24
CA LEU A 80 -9.81 -3.59 7.86
C LEU A 80 -8.76 -3.01 6.90
N PHE A 81 -8.37 -1.76 7.12
CA PHE A 81 -7.34 -1.09 6.35
C PHE A 81 -5.97 -1.76 6.52
N LEU A 82 -5.58 -2.09 7.76
CA LEU A 82 -4.34 -2.82 8.07
C LEU A 82 -4.33 -4.24 7.49
N ILE A 83 -5.45 -4.95 7.53
CA ILE A 83 -5.58 -6.26 6.86
C ILE A 83 -5.37 -6.09 5.35
N GLY A 84 -6.02 -5.10 4.74
CA GLY A 84 -5.81 -4.78 3.33
C GLY A 84 -4.35 -4.47 3.02
N MET A 85 -3.68 -3.68 3.85
CA MET A 85 -2.26 -3.37 3.70
C MET A 85 -1.37 -4.61 3.75
N PHE A 86 -1.60 -5.49 4.74
CA PHE A 86 -0.90 -6.76 4.83
C PHE A 86 -1.02 -7.56 3.53
N TYR A 87 -2.24 -7.73 3.02
CA TYR A 87 -2.45 -8.45 1.76
C TYR A 87 -1.83 -7.74 0.55
N ASN A 88 -1.77 -6.41 0.51
CA ASN A 88 -1.06 -5.69 -0.55
C ASN A 88 0.44 -5.92 -0.51
N GLN A 89 1.03 -6.09 0.67
CA GLN A 89 2.48 -6.29 0.81
C GLN A 89 2.90 -7.74 0.54
N PHE A 90 2.01 -8.71 0.85
CA PHE A 90 2.30 -10.14 0.68
C PHE A 90 1.81 -10.73 -0.65
N LEU A 91 0.75 -10.19 -1.26
CA LEU A 91 0.24 -10.72 -2.52
C LEU A 91 0.91 -10.06 -3.74
N PRO A 92 1.41 -10.85 -4.71
CA PRO A 92 1.91 -10.32 -5.97
C PRO A 92 0.76 -9.63 -6.73
N GLY A 93 0.98 -8.38 -7.14
CA GLY A 93 0.03 -7.58 -7.92
C GLY A 93 -0.61 -6.39 -7.20
N GLY A 94 -0.31 -6.15 -5.92
CA GLY A 94 -0.58 -4.88 -5.21
C GLY A 94 -2.03 -4.43 -5.08
N THR A 95 -2.99 -5.28 -5.51
CA THR A 95 -4.44 -5.00 -5.55
C THR A 95 -5.24 -6.01 -4.72
N GLY A 96 -4.62 -7.11 -4.29
CA GLY A 96 -5.27 -8.14 -3.48
C GLY A 96 -5.77 -7.60 -2.14
N GLY A 97 -5.04 -6.67 -1.54
CA GLY A 97 -5.43 -6.04 -0.28
C GLY A 97 -6.69 -5.19 -0.36
N ASP A 98 -6.88 -4.48 -1.47
CA ASP A 98 -8.13 -3.73 -1.68
C ASP A 98 -9.33 -4.64 -1.88
N ILE A 99 -9.12 -5.78 -2.56
CA ILE A 99 -10.18 -6.77 -2.75
C ILE A 99 -10.58 -7.34 -1.38
N ILE A 100 -9.62 -7.71 -0.54
CA ILE A 100 -9.90 -8.27 0.77
C ILE A 100 -10.58 -7.25 1.70
N LYS A 101 -10.06 -6.02 1.81
CA LYS A 101 -10.69 -4.99 2.65
C LYS A 101 -12.10 -4.65 2.18
N SER A 102 -12.32 -4.59 0.86
CA SER A 102 -13.66 -4.38 0.27
C SER A 102 -14.57 -5.56 0.53
N TYR A 103 -14.08 -6.80 0.43
CA TYR A 103 -14.86 -8.00 0.69
C TYR A 103 -15.37 -8.04 2.13
N TYR A 104 -14.50 -7.76 3.11
CA TYR A 104 -14.92 -7.68 4.51
C TYR A 104 -15.89 -6.52 4.76
N LEU A 105 -15.66 -5.36 4.15
CA LEU A 105 -16.58 -4.23 4.24
C LEU A 105 -17.96 -4.59 3.68
N LEU A 106 -18.02 -5.22 2.50
CA LEU A 106 -19.26 -5.66 1.86
C LEU A 106 -20.03 -6.70 2.67
N LYS A 107 -19.31 -7.54 3.44
CA LYS A 107 -19.90 -8.51 4.37
C LYS A 107 -20.54 -7.83 5.58
N GLU A 108 -19.97 -6.71 6.05
CA GLU A 108 -20.51 -5.93 7.16
C GLU A 108 -21.58 -4.90 6.71
N THR A 109 -21.62 -4.55 5.42
CA THR A 109 -22.60 -3.60 4.85
C THR A 109 -23.32 -4.18 3.62
N PRO A 110 -24.15 -5.23 3.78
CA PRO A 110 -24.82 -5.89 2.67
C PRO A 110 -25.79 -4.98 1.89
N ASP A 111 -26.33 -3.94 2.53
CA ASP A 111 -27.29 -3.01 1.92
C ASP A 111 -26.64 -1.90 1.07
N LYS A 112 -25.32 -1.69 1.19
CA LYS A 112 -24.60 -0.56 0.58
C LYS A 112 -23.41 -0.99 -0.27
N LYS A 113 -23.55 -2.09 -1.01
CA LYS A 113 -22.44 -2.69 -1.79
C LYS A 113 -21.82 -1.75 -2.83
N ALA A 114 -22.66 -1.03 -3.56
CA ALA A 114 -22.20 -0.07 -4.57
C ALA A 114 -21.39 1.08 -3.94
N GLY A 115 -21.89 1.64 -2.82
CA GLY A 115 -21.20 2.72 -2.10
C GLY A 115 -19.86 2.28 -1.52
N ALA A 116 -19.79 1.06 -0.96
CA ALA A 116 -18.54 0.51 -0.43
C ALA A 116 -17.46 0.34 -1.52
N LEU A 117 -17.82 -0.19 -2.69
CA LEU A 117 -16.91 -0.33 -3.82
C LEU A 117 -16.49 1.03 -4.38
N LEU A 118 -17.43 1.96 -4.54
CA LEU A 118 -17.13 3.33 -4.99
C LEU A 118 -16.16 4.03 -4.04
N ALA A 119 -16.34 3.90 -2.73
CA ALA A 119 -15.42 4.50 -1.76
C ALA A 119 -13.96 4.03 -1.97
N VAL A 120 -13.75 2.76 -2.32
CA VAL A 120 -12.41 2.20 -2.58
C VAL A 120 -11.84 2.69 -3.92
N VAL A 121 -12.68 2.80 -4.95
CA VAL A 121 -12.26 3.35 -6.24
C VAL A 121 -11.89 4.83 -6.10
N PHE A 122 -12.71 5.63 -5.41
CA PHE A 122 -12.42 7.03 -5.14
C PHE A 122 -11.18 7.21 -4.27
N ASP A 123 -10.95 6.33 -3.29
CA ASP A 123 -9.72 6.32 -2.49
C ASP A 123 -8.48 6.18 -3.38
N ARG A 124 -8.53 5.29 -4.38
CA ARG A 124 -7.46 5.12 -5.38
C ARG A 124 -7.35 6.32 -6.32
N PHE A 125 -8.46 6.85 -6.81
CA PHE A 125 -8.48 7.98 -7.73
C PHE A 125 -7.90 9.25 -7.09
N ILE A 126 -8.33 9.57 -5.85
CA ILE A 126 -7.79 10.72 -5.10
C ILE A 126 -6.29 10.55 -4.88
N GLY A 127 -5.83 9.33 -4.57
CA GLY A 127 -4.40 9.06 -4.40
C GLY A 127 -3.60 9.31 -5.68
N LEU A 128 -4.12 8.88 -6.82
CA LEU A 128 -3.49 9.09 -8.12
C LEU A 128 -3.47 10.58 -8.50
N VAL A 129 -4.59 11.30 -8.33
CA VAL A 129 -4.68 12.74 -8.62
C VAL A 129 -3.70 13.52 -7.74
N ALA A 130 -3.64 13.20 -6.44
CA ALA A 130 -2.69 13.84 -5.53
C ALA A 130 -1.24 13.58 -5.98
N LEU A 131 -0.90 12.35 -6.36
CA LEU A 131 0.44 12.00 -6.81
C LEU A 131 0.83 12.76 -8.09
N VAL A 132 -0.07 12.81 -9.07
CA VAL A 132 0.13 13.56 -10.32
C VAL A 132 0.28 15.06 -10.05
N ALA A 133 -0.57 15.63 -9.20
CA ALA A 133 -0.50 17.05 -8.84
C ALA A 133 0.80 17.42 -8.12
N ILE A 134 1.24 16.60 -7.16
CA ILE A 134 2.52 16.81 -6.46
C ILE A 134 3.68 16.71 -7.45
N THR A 135 3.69 15.68 -8.29
CA THR A 135 4.77 15.48 -9.27
C THR A 135 4.81 16.62 -10.28
N GLY A 136 3.65 17.04 -10.80
CA GLY A 136 3.54 18.13 -11.77
C GLY A 136 3.80 19.52 -11.22
N THR A 137 3.76 19.71 -9.90
CA THR A 137 4.15 20.98 -9.24
C THR A 137 5.61 21.02 -8.81
N LEU A 138 6.25 19.85 -8.70
CA LEU A 138 7.68 19.72 -8.39
C LEU A 138 8.60 19.89 -9.62
N ILE A 139 8.05 19.77 -10.83
CA ILE A 139 8.74 19.95 -12.13
C ILE A 139 8.50 21.39 -12.60
#